data_AF-A0A163YT24-F1
#
_entry.id   AF-A0A163YT24-F1
#
_cell.length_a   1.000
_cell.length_b   1.000
_cell.length_c   1.000
_cell.angle_alpha   90.00
_cell.angle_beta   90.00
_cell.angle_gamma   90.00
#
_symmetry.space_group_name_H-M   'P 1'
#
loop_
_entity.id
_entity.type
_entity.pdbx_description
1 polymer ?
#
loop_
_entity_poly.entity_id
_entity_poly.type
_entity_poly.pdbx_seq_one_letter_code
_entity_poly.pdbx_strand_id
1 'polypeptide(L)'
;MALQKTGLADQAASSLLMLLQHSSAYVSLLVIYAITLVATELLSNAAAVALVLPIASAVAAGLGQPPMLFATAVVFAASQSFLSPIGYQTNLMVYAPGRYRFLDFFYFGWPLSPAYSVMVPLPLPLPLLLLWFA
;
A
#
# COMPACT_ATOMS: atom_id res chain seq x y z
N MET A 1 -11.62 0.34 -11.73
CA MET A 1 -12.34 -0.32 -12.84
C MET A 1 -11.97 0.21 -14.23
N ALA A 2 -11.69 1.52 -14.41
CA ALA A 2 -11.17 2.02 -15.70
C ALA A 2 -9.77 1.49 -16.05
N LEU A 3 -8.83 1.48 -15.08
CA LEU A 3 -7.46 0.98 -15.27
C LEU A 3 -7.39 -0.48 -15.75
N GLN A 4 -8.31 -1.31 -15.24
CA GLN A 4 -8.44 -2.72 -15.60
C GLN A 4 -9.02 -2.87 -17.01
N LYS A 5 -9.99 -2.03 -17.39
CA LYS A 5 -10.55 -1.99 -18.75
C LYS A 5 -9.54 -1.53 -19.81
N THR A 6 -8.57 -0.68 -19.43
CA THR A 6 -7.52 -0.19 -20.34
C THR A 6 -6.34 -1.15 -20.49
N GLY A 7 -6.29 -2.26 -19.74
CA GLY A 7 -5.16 -3.20 -19.74
C GLY A 7 -3.87 -2.69 -19.06
N LEU A 8 -3.82 -1.41 -18.67
CA LEU A 8 -2.67 -0.81 -17.96
C LEU A 8 -2.33 -1.53 -16.65
N ALA A 9 -3.35 -1.96 -15.90
CA ALA A 9 -3.14 -2.71 -14.67
C ALA A 9 -2.46 -4.07 -14.94
N ASP A 10 -2.85 -4.76 -16.02
CA ASP A 10 -2.27 -6.06 -16.41
C ASP A 10 -0.84 -5.89 -16.95
N GLN A 11 -0.58 -4.79 -17.64
CA GLN A 11 0.76 -4.44 -18.14
C GLN A 11 1.73 -4.08 -17.01
N ALA A 12 1.25 -3.34 -16.00
CA ALA A 12 2.01 -3.06 -14.79
C ALA A 12 2.26 -4.33 -13.97
N ALA A 13 1.24 -5.18 -13.81
CA ALA A 13 1.35 -6.44 -13.09
C ALA A 13 2.33 -7.41 -13.77
N SER A 14 2.28 -7.55 -15.09
CA SER A 14 3.23 -8.39 -15.84
C SER A 14 4.67 -7.89 -15.75
N SER A 15 4.88 -6.58 -15.79
CA SER A 15 6.22 -5.98 -15.58
C SER A 15 6.76 -6.27 -14.18
N LEU A 16 5.92 -6.13 -13.15
CA LEU A 16 6.27 -6.48 -11.77
C LEU A 16 6.51 -7.98 -11.61
N LEU A 17 5.70 -8.84 -12.23
CA LEU A 17 5.88 -10.29 -12.21
C LEU A 17 7.21 -10.71 -12.82
N MET A 18 7.64 -10.11 -13.93
CA MET A 18 8.94 -10.44 -14.53
C MET A 18 10.12 -10.15 -13.59
N LEU A 19 10.02 -9.08 -12.80
CA LEU A 19 11.02 -8.71 -11.79
C LEU A 19 10.94 -9.60 -10.54
N LEU A 20 9.72 -9.98 -10.14
CA LEU A 20 9.44 -10.65 -8.87
C LEU A 20 9.40 -12.18 -8.97
N GLN A 21 9.31 -12.78 -10.16
CA GLN A 21 9.16 -14.24 -10.36
C GLN A 21 10.31 -15.08 -9.76
N HIS A 22 11.52 -14.50 -9.65
CA HIS A 22 12.68 -15.16 -9.03
C HIS A 22 12.87 -14.80 -7.55
N SER A 23 11.98 -13.97 -6.99
CA SER A 23 12.05 -13.50 -5.61
C SER A 23 11.11 -14.30 -4.71
N SER A 24 11.38 -14.30 -3.41
CA SER A 24 10.46 -14.88 -2.42
C SER A 24 9.12 -14.14 -2.42
N ALA A 25 8.01 -14.86 -2.18
CA ALA A 25 6.67 -14.28 -2.05
C ALA A 25 6.61 -13.13 -1.03
N TYR A 26 7.44 -13.20 0.03
CA TYR A 26 7.56 -12.13 1.03
C TYR A 26 8.16 -10.84 0.44
N VAL A 27 9.14 -10.95 -0.45
CA VAL A 27 9.75 -9.78 -1.12
C VAL A 27 8.73 -9.13 -2.06
N SER A 28 7.97 -9.93 -2.80
CA SER A 28 6.89 -9.43 -3.66
C SER A 28 5.82 -8.67 -2.88
N LEU A 29 5.48 -9.16 -1.68
CA LEU A 29 4.55 -8.49 -0.77
C LEU A 29 5.11 -7.15 -0.28
N LEU A 30 6.39 -7.10 0.12
CA LEU A 30 7.07 -5.87 0.51
C LEU A 30 7.13 -4.83 -0.61
N VAL A 31 7.37 -5.26 -1.85
CA VAL A 31 7.40 -4.35 -3.01
C VAL A 31 6.02 -3.74 -3.26
N ILE A 32 4.96 -4.56 -3.22
CA ILE A 32 3.58 -4.06 -3.36
C ILE A 32 3.21 -3.10 -2.22
N TYR A 33 3.62 -3.43 -0.99
CA TYR A 33 3.45 -2.57 0.19
C TYR A 33 4.14 -1.21 -0.02
N ALA A 34 5.40 -1.20 -0.47
CA ALA A 34 6.16 0.01 -0.72
C ALA A 34 5.56 0.87 -1.86
N ILE A 35 5.12 0.25 -2.96
CA ILE A 35 4.43 0.95 -4.05
C ILE A 35 3.16 1.63 -3.53
N THR A 36 2.40 0.92 -2.70
CA THR A 36 1.17 1.47 -2.13
C THR A 36 1.44 2.62 -1.18
N LEU A 37 2.51 2.54 -0.37
CA LEU A 37 2.97 3.63 0.48
C LEU A 37 3.27 4.91 -0.30
N VAL A 38 4.03 4.78 -1.38
CA VAL A 38 4.32 5.95 -2.24
C VAL A 38 3.04 6.48 -2.88
N ALA A 39 2.15 5.59 -3.34
CA ALA A 39 0.88 6.00 -3.93
C ALA A 39 -0.01 6.75 -2.92
N THR A 40 -0.07 6.30 -1.66
CA THR A 40 -0.94 6.91 -0.63
C THR A 40 -0.46 8.26 -0.12
N GLU A 41 0.82 8.59 -0.33
CA GLU A 41 1.32 9.93 0.00
C GLU A 41 1.00 10.94 -1.11
N LEU A 42 0.77 10.48 -2.35
CA LEU A 42 0.44 11.31 -3.52
C LEU A 42 -1.06 11.41 -3.79
N LEU A 43 -1.83 10.39 -3.42
CA LEU A 43 -3.24 10.21 -3.70
C LEU A 43 -4.01 10.02 -2.39
N SER A 44 -5.34 10.16 -2.41
CA SER A 44 -6.14 9.75 -1.25
C SER A 44 -6.00 8.24 -1.00
N ASN A 45 -6.09 7.81 0.26
CA ASN A 45 -6.01 6.38 0.62
C ASN A 45 -6.96 5.50 -0.22
N ALA A 46 -8.19 5.97 -0.46
CA ALA A 46 -9.16 5.26 -1.29
C ALA A 46 -8.72 5.16 -2.76
N ALA A 47 -8.13 6.23 -3.31
CA ALA A 47 -7.60 6.23 -4.67
C ALA A 47 -6.35 5.33 -4.81
N ALA A 48 -5.45 5.34 -3.82
CA ALA A 48 -4.29 4.45 -3.77
C ALA A 48 -4.72 2.97 -3.76
N VAL A 49 -5.68 2.59 -2.91
CA VAL A 49 -6.23 1.23 -2.90
C VAL A 49 -6.87 0.88 -4.24
N ALA A 50 -7.72 1.75 -4.78
CA ALA A 50 -8.40 1.50 -6.06
C ALA A 50 -7.43 1.35 -7.25
N LEU A 51 -6.26 1.97 -7.17
CA LEU A 51 -5.18 1.87 -8.16
C LEU A 51 -4.38 0.58 -8.00
N VAL A 52 -3.89 0.30 -6.79
CA VAL A 52 -2.89 -0.75 -6.55
C VAL A 52 -3.50 -2.13 -6.33
N LEU A 53 -4.71 -2.21 -5.75
CA LEU A 53 -5.38 -3.49 -5.48
C LEU A 53 -5.54 -4.41 -6.71
N PRO A 54 -5.98 -3.94 -7.90
CA PRO A 54 -6.07 -4.81 -9.07
C PRO A 54 -4.68 -5.31 -9.52
N ILE A 55 -3.64 -4.48 -9.46
CA ILE A 55 -2.26 -4.86 -9.80
C ILE A 55 -1.77 -5.93 -8.82
N ALA A 56 -1.97 -5.70 -7.52
CA ALA A 56 -1.59 -6.61 -6.45
C ALA A 56 -2.30 -7.97 -6.58
N SER A 57 -3.59 -7.98 -6.97
CA SER A 57 -4.35 -9.21 -7.19
C SER A 57 -3.83 -10.03 -8.39
N ALA A 58 -3.44 -9.36 -9.48
CA ALA A 58 -2.88 -10.02 -10.66
C ALA A 58 -1.48 -10.57 -10.37
N VAL A 59 -0.65 -9.83 -9.62
CA VAL A 59 0.67 -10.30 -9.17
C VAL A 59 0.53 -11.50 -8.24
N ALA A 60 -0.40 -11.48 -7.29
CA ALA A 60 -0.63 -12.63 -6.39
C ALA A 60 -1.03 -13.89 -7.16
N ALA A 61 -1.95 -13.75 -8.12
CA ALA A 61 -2.37 -14.86 -8.99
C ALA A 61 -1.20 -15.40 -9.83
N GLY A 62 -0.36 -14.53 -10.39
CA GLY A 62 0.82 -14.93 -11.16
C GLY A 62 1.91 -15.63 -10.33
N LEU A 63 1.98 -15.35 -9.02
CA LEU A 63 2.89 -16.01 -8.09
C LEU A 63 2.28 -17.25 -7.41
N GLY A 64 1.03 -17.61 -7.72
CA GLY A 64 0.32 -18.72 -7.07
C GLY A 64 0.03 -18.48 -5.58
N GLN A 65 0.00 -17.22 -5.14
CA GLN A 65 -0.22 -16.84 -3.75
C GLN A 65 -1.66 -16.36 -3.51
N PRO A 66 -2.20 -16.50 -2.29
CA PRO A 66 -3.52 -15.99 -1.95
C PRO A 66 -3.62 -14.46 -2.21
N PRO A 67 -4.55 -13.99 -3.07
CA PRO A 67 -4.69 -12.56 -3.39
C PRO A 67 -5.06 -11.71 -2.16
N MET A 68 -5.66 -12.34 -1.16
CA MET A 68 -6.01 -11.69 0.10
C MET A 68 -4.78 -11.22 0.89
N LEU A 69 -3.63 -11.91 0.81
CA LEU A 69 -2.37 -11.49 1.44
C LEU A 69 -1.85 -10.17 0.86
N PHE A 70 -1.98 -10.01 -0.45
CA PHE A 70 -1.57 -8.81 -1.15
C PHE A 70 -2.58 -7.68 -0.94
N ALA A 71 -3.87 -8.00 -0.90
CA ALA A 71 -4.91 -7.04 -0.60
C ALA A 71 -4.75 -6.43 0.81
N THR A 72 -4.45 -7.23 1.83
CA THR A 72 -4.21 -6.73 3.18
C THR A 72 -2.97 -5.85 3.23
N ALA A 73 -1.87 -6.24 2.58
CA ALA A 73 -0.68 -5.40 2.48
C ALA A 73 -0.99 -4.03 1.87
N VAL A 74 -1.80 -3.98 0.80
CA VAL A 74 -2.25 -2.73 0.17
C VAL A 74 -3.09 -1.90 1.13
N VAL A 75 -4.06 -2.48 1.82
CA VAL A 75 -4.94 -1.74 2.75
C VAL A 75 -4.17 -1.15 3.93
N PHE A 76 -3.24 -1.91 4.51
CA PHE A 76 -2.39 -1.43 5.60
C PHE A 76 -1.41 -0.35 5.14
N ALA A 77 -0.77 -0.53 3.98
CA ALA A 77 0.11 0.50 3.41
C ALA A 77 -0.65 1.79 3.10
N ALA A 78 -1.82 1.69 2.47
CA ALA A 78 -2.64 2.83 2.12
C ALA A 78 -3.17 3.58 3.35
N SER A 79 -3.21 2.95 4.52
CA SER A 79 -3.66 3.64 5.75
C SER A 79 -2.56 4.53 6.35
N GLN A 80 -1.31 4.41 5.88
CA GLN A 80 -0.15 5.12 6.40
C GLN A 80 0.10 6.42 5.62
N SER A 81 -0.76 7.42 5.78
CA SER A 81 -0.60 8.74 5.15
C SER A 81 -0.14 9.77 6.18
N PHE A 82 1.15 9.74 6.49
CA PHE A 82 1.75 10.58 7.53
C PHE A 82 2.60 11.71 6.96
N LEU A 83 3.19 11.55 5.77
CA LEU A 83 4.09 12.57 5.20
C LEU A 83 3.33 13.69 4.51
N SER A 84 2.11 13.44 4.05
CA SER A 84 1.31 14.42 3.31
C SER A 84 -0.05 14.71 3.97
N PRO A 85 -0.51 15.98 3.90
CA PRO A 85 -1.84 16.35 4.33
C PRO A 85 -2.93 15.90 3.34
N ILE A 86 -2.57 15.55 2.10
CA ILE A 86 -3.50 15.26 1.01
C ILE A 86 -4.00 13.81 1.06
N GLY A 87 -3.15 12.88 1.51
CA GLY A 87 -3.49 11.47 1.42
C GLY A 87 -4.64 11.04 2.32
N TYR A 88 -4.99 11.82 3.36
CA TYR A 88 -6.11 11.51 4.24
C TYR A 88 -7.07 12.68 4.52
N GLN A 89 -8.38 12.39 4.48
CA GLN A 89 -9.41 13.41 4.64
C GLN A 89 -9.38 14.08 6.02
N THR A 90 -9.03 13.37 7.08
CA THR A 90 -8.96 13.97 8.42
C THR A 90 -7.76 14.89 8.57
N ASN A 91 -6.64 14.61 7.89
CA ASN A 91 -5.48 15.51 7.84
C ASN A 91 -5.90 16.86 7.23
N LEU A 92 -6.74 16.85 6.19
CA LEU A 92 -7.30 18.07 5.59
C LEU A 92 -8.25 18.83 6.53
N MET A 93 -9.02 18.13 7.36
CA MET A 93 -9.93 18.78 8.33
C MET A 93 -9.19 19.63 9.36
N VAL A 94 -7.98 19.21 9.77
CA VAL A 94 -7.15 19.94 10.73
C VAL A 94 -6.15 20.89 10.07
N TYR A 95 -5.86 20.71 8.78
CA TYR A 95 -4.86 21.49 8.05
C TYR A 95 -5.12 22.99 8.12
N ALA A 96 -6.33 23.43 7.74
CA ALA A 96 -6.71 24.83 7.72
C ALA A 96 -6.94 25.43 9.13
N PRO A 97 -7.75 24.83 10.02
CA PRO A 97 -7.98 25.37 11.36
C PRO A 97 -6.74 25.33 12.26
N GLY A 98 -5.87 24.32 12.09
CA GLY A 98 -4.63 24.16 12.84
C GLY A 98 -3.48 25.04 12.34
N ARG A 99 -3.67 25.79 11.25
CA ARG A 99 -2.63 26.63 10.61
C ARG A 99 -1.35 25.86 10.27
N TYR A 100 -1.47 24.56 10.00
CA TYR A 100 -0.34 23.72 9.64
C TYR A 100 0.17 24.06 8.23
N ARG A 101 1.49 23.96 8.06
CA ARG A 101 2.15 23.99 6.76
C ARG A 101 2.31 22.57 6.24
N PHE A 102 2.43 22.41 4.92
CA PHE A 102 2.68 21.11 4.30
C PHE A 102 3.91 20.40 4.89
N LEU A 103 4.98 21.14 5.18
CA LEU A 103 6.21 20.60 5.76
C LEU A 103 6.06 20.14 7.22
N ASP A 104 5.04 20.60 7.95
CA ASP A 104 4.80 20.15 9.32
C ASP A 104 4.43 18.67 9.33
N PHE A 105 3.58 18.24 8.38
CA PHE A 105 3.23 16.83 8.19
C PHE A 105 4.45 15.99 7.85
N PHE A 106 5.31 16.46 6.93
CA PHE A 106 6.54 15.76 6.60
C PHE A 106 7.47 15.60 7.82
N TYR A 107 7.61 16.65 8.64
CA TYR A 107 8.49 16.64 9.80
C TYR A 107 8.05 15.61 10.87
N PHE A 108 6.75 15.51 11.15
CA PHE A 108 6.21 14.52 12.09
C PHE A 108 6.03 13.14 11.46
N GLY A 109 5.72 13.07 10.17
CA GLY A 109 5.48 11.83 9.44
C GLY A 109 6.76 11.08 9.09
N TRP A 110 7.86 11.78 8.81
CA TRP A 110 9.15 11.16 8.49
C TRP A 110 9.64 10.15 9.54
N PRO A 111 9.56 10.38 10.88
CA PRO A 111 9.91 9.38 11.86
C PRO A 111 8.83 8.29 12.05
N LEU A 112 7.55 8.64 11.90
CA LEU A 112 6.44 7.71 12.13
C LEU A 112 6.28 6.69 11.00
N SER A 113 6.52 7.10 9.76
CA SER A 113 6.37 6.24 8.60
C SER A 113 7.28 5.02 8.59
N PRO A 114 8.62 5.11 8.75
CA PRO A 114 9.47 3.94 8.84
C PRO A 114 9.16 3.10 10.08
N ALA A 115 8.77 3.70 11.20
CA ALA A 115 8.37 2.94 12.40
C ALA A 115 7.14 2.05 12.13
N TYR A 116 6.11 2.59 11.48
CA TYR A 116 4.93 1.82 11.08
C TYR A 116 5.24 0.81 9.97
N SER A 117 6.02 1.23 8.96
CA SER A 117 6.46 0.36 7.87
C SER A 117 7.36 -0.78 8.31
N VAL A 118 8.02 -0.70 9.47
CA VAL A 118 8.72 -1.85 10.07
C VAL A 118 7.76 -2.70 10.91
N MET A 119 6.84 -2.07 11.66
CA MET A 119 5.89 -2.79 12.51
C MET A 119 4.82 -3.58 11.76
N VAL A 120 4.49 -3.25 10.51
CA VAL A 120 3.36 -3.87 9.80
C VAL A 120 3.74 -5.09 8.95
N PRO A 121 4.82 -5.09 8.15
CA PRO A 121 5.27 -6.26 7.40
C PRO A 121 5.81 -7.40 8.27
N LEU A 122 6.23 -7.09 9.51
CA LEU A 122 6.75 -8.06 10.46
C LEU A 122 5.66 -9.03 10.97
N PRO A 123 4.48 -8.55 11.42
CA PRO A 123 3.36 -9.41 11.75
C PRO A 123 2.54 -9.78 10.54
N LEU A 124 2.50 -9.11 9.39
CA LEU A 124 1.63 -9.48 8.24
C LEU A 124 1.48 -11.00 7.94
N PRO A 125 2.51 -11.87 8.03
CA PRO A 125 2.32 -13.32 7.92
C PRO A 125 1.63 -14.01 9.12
N LEU A 126 1.66 -13.41 10.32
CA LEU A 126 1.26 -13.96 11.62
C LEU A 126 -0.26 -13.90 11.96
N PRO A 127 -1.00 -12.77 11.80
CA PRO A 127 -2.43 -12.74 12.08
C PRO A 127 -3.22 -13.51 11.01
N LEU A 128 -2.65 -13.71 9.82
CA LEU A 128 -3.23 -14.58 8.78
C LEU A 128 -3.14 -16.07 9.12
N LEU A 129 -2.10 -16.50 9.84
CA LEU A 129 -2.05 -17.86 10.41
C LEU A 129 -3.07 -18.03 11.55
N LEU A 130 -3.25 -17.01 12.39
CA LEU A 130 -4.17 -17.09 13.54
C LEU A 130 -5.66 -17.00 13.16
N LEU A 131 -6.02 -16.25 12.11
CA LEU A 131 -7.41 -16.12 11.63
C LEU A 131 -7.89 -17.32 10.79
N TRP A 132 -7.03 -18.30 10.51
CA TRP A 132 -7.37 -19.53 9.76
C TRP A 132 -7.47 -20.78 10.65
N PHE A 133 -7.03 -20.70 11.91
CA PHE A 133 -7.16 -21.75 12.93
C PHE A 133 -8.23 -21.42 14.00
N ALA A 134 -9.02 -20.36 13.79
CA ALA A 134 -10.16 -19.94 14.62
C ALA A 134 -11.43 -19.89 13.76
#